data_AF-A0A6J2PXD3-F1
#
_entry.id   AF-A0A6J2PXD3-F1
#
_cell.length_a   1.000
_cell.length_b   1.000
_cell.length_c   1.000
_cell.angle_alpha   90.00
_cell.angle_beta   90.00
_cell.angle_gamma   90.00
#
_symmetry.space_group_name_H-M   'P 1'
#
loop_
_entity.id
_entity.type
_entity.pdbx_description
1 polymer ?
#
loop_
_entity_poly.entity_id
_entity_poly.type
_entity_poly.pdbx_seq_one_letter_code
_entity_poly.pdbx_strand_id
1 'polypeptide(L)'
;MAPKQQGGRVVTQQTRSLLNISVNILGIQLLSTSFGYKMDTLSYLPVQPGVGMEENFLSLDDILLSHERLPIRTECSFPRLGFLEKSSDTKDITEGTKMELPLWLSKGLYEKKRRVLSVELPKIYKEGWRTVFNADPNVVDLHKMGPYYYGLGSQMLHFDSPENPEIAQTLLQTFIGRFRRNMDSSQNAYNEDTSALVERLDCLEKALFTSGQSGLNSFQSWEKGQASQLTASSLVLNYRKRKINDLQP
;
A
#
# COMPACT_ATOMS: atom_id res chain seq x y z
N MET A 1 -24.93 -48.79 13.61
CA MET A 1 -24.01 -47.91 12.87
C MET A 1 -24.73 -46.59 12.61
N ALA A 2 -24.49 -45.58 13.43
CA ALA A 2 -25.12 -44.25 13.30
C ALA A 2 -24.04 -43.23 12.91
N PRO A 3 -24.28 -42.32 11.94
CA PRO A 3 -23.28 -41.37 11.49
C PRO A 3 -23.20 -40.16 12.44
N LYS A 4 -21.96 -39.71 12.71
CA LYS A 4 -21.62 -38.58 13.56
C LYS A 4 -22.12 -37.25 12.97
N GLN A 5 -22.86 -36.48 13.78
CA GLN A 5 -23.12 -35.06 13.53
C GLN A 5 -21.84 -34.24 13.83
N GLN A 6 -21.21 -33.66 12.80
CA GLN A 6 -20.07 -32.74 12.96
C GLN A 6 -20.24 -31.38 12.24
N GLY A 7 -21.39 -31.10 11.60
CA GLY A 7 -21.58 -29.90 10.77
C GLY A 7 -22.03 -28.61 11.50
N GLY A 8 -22.54 -28.69 12.73
CA GLY A 8 -23.19 -27.53 13.38
C GLY A 8 -22.29 -26.58 14.15
N ARG A 9 -21.06 -26.99 14.50
CA ARG A 9 -20.17 -26.25 15.42
C ARG A 9 -19.25 -25.24 14.71
N VAL A 10 -18.97 -25.44 13.42
CA VAL A 10 -18.03 -24.59 12.65
C VAL A 10 -18.71 -23.30 12.19
N VAL A 11 -19.96 -23.38 11.74
CA VAL A 11 -20.74 -22.21 11.25
C VAL A 11 -21.06 -21.22 12.39
N THR A 12 -21.29 -21.71 13.61
CA THR A 12 -21.55 -20.89 14.80
C THR A 12 -20.30 -20.20 15.35
N GLN A 13 -19.10 -20.76 15.12
CA GLN A 13 -17.84 -20.09 15.49
C GLN A 13 -17.47 -18.99 14.50
N GLN A 14 -17.68 -19.23 13.20
CA GLN A 14 -17.31 -18.27 12.16
C GLN A 14 -18.20 -17.01 12.20
N THR A 15 -19.50 -17.17 12.42
CA THR A 15 -20.46 -16.06 12.63
C THR A 15 -20.20 -15.27 13.90
N ARG A 16 -19.81 -15.93 15.01
CA ARG A 16 -19.38 -15.23 16.24
C ARG A 16 -18.08 -14.46 16.05
N SER A 17 -17.14 -14.97 15.25
CA SER A 17 -15.89 -14.24 14.95
C SER A 17 -16.17 -12.97 14.14
N LEU A 18 -17.07 -13.03 13.16
CA LEU A 18 -17.42 -11.89 12.31
C LEU A 18 -18.21 -10.82 13.09
N LEU A 19 -19.10 -11.24 14.00
CA LEU A 19 -19.78 -10.32 14.92
C LEU A 19 -18.81 -9.65 15.90
N ASN A 20 -17.83 -10.37 16.44
CA ASN A 20 -16.80 -9.78 17.30
C ASN A 20 -15.88 -8.82 16.55
N ILE A 21 -15.59 -9.09 15.28
CA ILE A 21 -14.80 -8.18 14.42
C ILE A 21 -15.59 -6.90 14.12
N SER A 22 -16.88 -7.01 13.75
CA SER A 22 -17.72 -5.82 13.51
C SER A 22 -17.95 -4.99 14.77
N VAL A 23 -18.13 -5.62 15.94
CA VAL A 23 -18.28 -4.92 17.22
C VAL A 23 -16.97 -4.24 17.65
N ASN A 24 -15.80 -4.85 17.40
CA ASN A 24 -14.52 -4.21 17.65
C ASN A 24 -14.23 -3.05 16.69
N ILE A 25 -14.56 -3.17 15.41
CA ILE A 25 -14.36 -2.08 14.44
C ILE A 25 -15.27 -0.89 14.78
N LEU A 26 -16.55 -1.13 15.08
CA LEU A 26 -17.48 -0.07 15.52
C LEU A 26 -17.10 0.52 16.89
N GLY A 27 -16.61 -0.31 17.82
CA GLY A 27 -16.12 0.13 19.13
C GLY A 27 -14.89 1.03 19.02
N ILE A 28 -13.95 0.68 18.14
CA ILE A 28 -12.75 1.50 17.85
C ILE A 28 -13.16 2.82 17.18
N GLN A 29 -14.12 2.80 16.25
CA GLN A 29 -14.62 4.02 15.59
C GLN A 29 -15.36 4.97 16.56
N LEU A 30 -16.18 4.43 17.48
CA LEU A 30 -16.96 5.23 18.45
C LEU A 30 -16.10 5.77 19.61
N LEU A 31 -15.08 5.03 20.04
CA LEU A 31 -14.12 5.51 21.05
C LEU A 31 -13.18 6.59 20.50
N SER A 32 -12.84 6.52 19.21
CA SER A 32 -12.09 7.58 18.50
C SER A 32 -12.81 8.93 18.54
N THR A 33 -14.15 8.94 18.40
CA THR A 33 -14.92 10.20 18.34
C THR A 33 -15.18 10.84 19.71
N SER A 34 -15.04 10.11 20.83
CA SER A 34 -15.38 10.61 22.18
C SER A 34 -14.19 10.88 23.11
N PHE A 35 -13.01 10.31 22.86
CA PHE A 35 -11.83 10.55 23.68
C PHE A 35 -10.84 11.43 22.93
N GLY A 36 -10.55 12.60 23.50
CA GLY A 36 -9.65 13.59 22.94
C GLY A 36 -8.38 12.94 22.40
N TYR A 37 -8.29 12.91 21.07
CA TYR A 37 -7.10 12.49 20.36
C TYR A 37 -5.91 13.24 20.96
N LYS A 38 -4.94 12.49 21.48
CA LYS A 38 -3.56 12.97 21.53
C LYS A 38 -3.12 13.04 20.07
N MET A 39 -3.54 14.11 19.39
CA MET A 39 -3.03 14.47 18.08
C MET A 39 -1.56 14.77 18.32
N ASP A 40 -0.70 13.79 18.08
CA ASP A 40 0.64 14.06 17.59
C ASP A 40 0.43 14.92 16.35
N THR A 41 0.42 16.23 16.57
CA THR A 41 0.05 17.22 15.56
C THR A 41 1.27 17.32 14.66
N LEU A 42 1.41 16.34 13.76
CA LEU A 42 2.20 16.51 12.56
C LEU A 42 1.68 17.80 11.92
N SER A 43 2.58 18.76 11.67
CA SER A 43 2.26 20.00 10.94
C SER A 43 1.65 19.73 9.55
N TYR A 44 1.74 18.47 9.10
CA TYR A 44 1.23 17.97 7.85
C TYR A 44 0.48 16.66 8.11
N LEU A 45 -0.83 16.64 7.85
CA LEU A 45 -1.58 15.40 7.75
C LEU A 45 -1.32 14.81 6.36
N PRO A 46 -0.72 13.61 6.25
CA PRO A 46 -0.44 13.01 4.95
C PRO A 46 -1.75 12.76 4.19
N VAL A 47 -1.77 13.26 2.95
CA VAL A 47 -2.89 13.05 2.03
C VAL A 47 -2.88 11.58 1.62
N GLN A 48 -3.99 10.90 1.91
CA GLN A 48 -4.11 9.46 1.64
C GLN A 48 -4.05 9.19 0.13
N PRO A 49 -3.41 8.08 -0.28
CA PRO A 49 -3.42 7.66 -1.67
C PRO A 49 -4.83 7.33 -2.15
N GLY A 50 -5.02 7.37 -3.47
CA GLY A 50 -6.26 6.98 -4.11
C GLY A 50 -6.59 5.50 -3.93
N VAL A 51 -7.87 5.14 -4.10
CA VAL A 51 -8.35 3.76 -3.95
C VAL A 51 -8.72 3.21 -5.33
N GLY A 52 -8.23 2.00 -5.61
CA GLY A 52 -8.49 1.33 -6.88
C GLY A 52 -7.74 2.01 -8.01
N MET A 53 -8.47 2.42 -9.05
CA MET A 53 -7.88 3.02 -10.25
C MET A 53 -7.64 4.53 -10.10
N GLU A 54 -8.28 5.20 -9.16
CA GLU A 54 -8.06 6.64 -8.98
C GLU A 54 -6.76 6.90 -8.22
N GLU A 55 -6.03 7.96 -8.61
CA GLU A 55 -4.86 8.49 -7.90
C GLU A 55 -5.21 9.85 -7.32
N ASN A 56 -4.69 10.15 -6.14
CA ASN A 56 -4.83 11.45 -5.51
C ASN A 56 -3.66 12.36 -5.91
N PHE A 57 -3.99 13.42 -6.64
CA PHE A 57 -3.01 14.39 -7.15
C PHE A 57 -2.09 14.99 -6.07
N LEU A 58 -2.56 15.08 -4.82
CA LEU A 58 -1.80 15.67 -3.70
C LEU A 58 -1.17 14.61 -2.79
N SER A 59 -1.38 13.32 -3.06
CA SER A 59 -0.73 12.25 -2.30
C SER A 59 0.70 12.04 -2.77
N LEU A 60 1.64 12.12 -1.84
CA LEU A 60 3.05 11.84 -2.12
C LEU A 60 3.26 10.37 -2.49
N ASP A 61 2.50 9.46 -1.90
CA ASP A 61 2.60 8.04 -2.20
C ASP A 61 2.16 7.73 -3.63
N ASP A 62 1.08 8.35 -4.12
CA ASP A 62 0.64 8.18 -5.52
C ASP A 62 1.63 8.81 -6.50
N ILE A 63 2.22 9.96 -6.17
CA ILE A 63 3.27 10.58 -6.99
C ILE A 63 4.48 9.64 -7.09
N LEU A 64 4.92 9.06 -5.97
CA LEU A 64 6.04 8.12 -5.93
C LEU A 64 5.72 6.82 -6.68
N LEU A 65 4.53 6.26 -6.49
CA LEU A 65 4.03 5.11 -7.23
C LEU A 65 4.03 5.39 -8.74
N SER A 66 3.52 6.55 -9.17
CA SER A 66 3.44 6.90 -10.58
C SER A 66 4.80 7.01 -11.27
N HIS A 67 5.88 7.19 -10.50
CA HIS A 67 7.25 7.24 -10.98
C HIS A 67 7.84 5.86 -11.30
N GLU A 68 7.22 4.77 -10.82
CA GLU A 68 7.68 3.42 -11.11
C GLU A 68 7.68 3.15 -12.62
N ARG A 69 8.75 2.48 -13.09
CA ARG A 69 8.97 2.22 -14.52
C ARG A 69 8.29 0.93 -14.94
N LEU A 70 7.69 0.98 -16.12
CA LEU A 70 7.02 -0.13 -16.74
C LEU A 70 7.70 -0.51 -18.06
N PRO A 71 7.81 -1.82 -18.34
CA PRO A 71 8.21 -2.29 -19.65
C PRO A 71 7.10 -1.96 -20.65
N ILE A 72 7.46 -1.22 -21.70
CA ILE A 72 6.56 -0.85 -22.78
C ILE A 72 7.20 -1.16 -24.14
N ARG A 73 6.36 -1.31 -25.15
CA ARG A 73 6.76 -1.39 -26.55
C ARG A 73 6.10 -0.25 -27.32
N THR A 74 6.88 0.50 -28.09
CA THR A 74 6.34 1.56 -28.95
C THR A 74 5.58 0.93 -30.10
N GLU A 75 4.42 1.49 -30.44
CA GLU A 75 3.58 1.05 -31.58
C GLU A 75 3.58 2.09 -32.70
N CYS A 76 4.30 3.19 -32.51
CA CYS A 76 4.64 4.16 -33.54
C CYS A 76 6.04 4.74 -33.31
N SER A 77 6.59 5.43 -34.30
CA SER A 77 7.86 6.13 -34.15
C SER A 77 7.70 7.43 -33.36
N PHE A 78 8.62 7.71 -32.45
CA PHE A 78 8.69 9.00 -31.75
C PHE A 78 9.78 9.90 -32.34
N PRO A 79 9.38 10.94 -33.09
CA PRO A 79 10.35 11.80 -33.77
C PRO A 79 11.12 12.67 -32.77
N ARG A 80 12.43 12.85 -33.04
CA ARG A 80 13.39 13.65 -32.27
C ARG A 80 13.62 13.19 -30.82
N LEU A 81 13.23 11.96 -30.49
CA LEU A 81 13.39 11.38 -29.16
C LEU A 81 14.43 10.24 -29.10
N GLY A 82 15.19 10.02 -30.17
CA GLY A 82 16.19 8.95 -30.21
C GLY A 82 17.29 9.06 -29.16
N PHE A 83 17.57 10.27 -28.64
CA PHE A 83 18.53 10.48 -27.55
C PHE A 83 18.15 9.77 -26.23
N LEU A 84 16.88 9.37 -26.06
CA LEU A 84 16.44 8.58 -24.91
C LEU A 84 16.87 7.11 -25.02
N GLU A 85 17.06 6.62 -26.24
CA GLU A 85 17.49 5.26 -26.53
C GLU A 85 19.02 5.22 -26.72
N LYS A 86 19.75 4.93 -25.64
CA LYS A 86 21.23 4.87 -25.66
C LYS A 86 21.80 3.79 -26.58
N SER A 87 20.98 2.85 -27.04
CA SER A 87 21.35 1.73 -27.92
C SER A 87 21.31 2.08 -29.40
N SER A 88 20.78 3.24 -29.78
CA SER A 88 20.62 3.63 -31.18
C SER A 88 21.11 5.06 -31.41
N ASP A 89 21.89 5.28 -32.47
CA ASP A 89 22.30 6.62 -32.92
C ASP A 89 21.24 7.27 -33.84
N THR A 90 20.03 6.70 -33.91
CA THR A 90 18.93 7.28 -34.68
C THR A 90 18.40 8.54 -34.02
N LYS A 91 18.00 9.52 -34.83
CA LYS A 91 17.37 10.76 -34.35
C LYS A 91 16.01 10.52 -33.68
N ASP A 92 15.33 9.47 -34.11
CA ASP A 92 13.97 9.11 -33.73
C ASP A 92 13.97 7.74 -33.03
N ILE A 93 12.99 7.51 -32.16
CA ILE A 93 12.71 6.17 -31.62
C ILE A 93 11.88 5.43 -32.67
N THR A 94 12.32 4.25 -33.05
CA THR A 94 11.61 3.42 -34.03
C THR A 94 10.35 2.78 -33.45
N GLU A 95 9.42 2.42 -34.31
CA GLU A 95 8.30 1.57 -33.93
C GLU A 95 8.80 0.19 -33.49
N GLY A 96 8.17 -0.40 -32.48
CA GLY A 96 8.51 -1.72 -31.94
C GLY A 96 9.66 -1.71 -30.94
N THR A 97 10.24 -0.55 -30.63
CA THR A 97 11.31 -0.42 -29.63
C THR A 97 10.77 -0.77 -28.24
N LYS A 98 11.50 -1.64 -27.53
CA LYS A 98 11.22 -1.97 -26.14
C LYS A 98 11.99 -1.02 -25.22
N MET A 99 11.29 -0.39 -24.30
CA MET A 99 11.89 0.52 -23.33
C MET A 99 11.11 0.56 -22.02
N GLU A 100 11.63 1.29 -21.06
CA GLU A 100 11.05 1.45 -19.73
C GLU A 100 10.57 2.90 -19.57
N LEU A 101 9.26 3.11 -19.37
CA LEU A 101 8.69 4.44 -19.14
C LEU A 101 8.00 4.51 -17.77
N PRO A 102 8.00 5.66 -17.09
CA PRO A 102 7.21 5.84 -15.87
C PRO A 102 5.73 5.59 -16.08
N LEU A 103 5.03 5.11 -15.05
CA LEU A 103 3.59 4.83 -15.08
C LEU A 103 2.77 6.07 -15.51
N TRP A 104 3.03 7.26 -14.95
CA TRP A 104 2.29 8.47 -15.29
C TRP A 104 2.37 8.81 -16.78
N LEU A 105 3.54 8.63 -17.41
CA LEU A 105 3.74 8.89 -18.82
C LEU A 105 3.08 7.81 -19.68
N SER A 106 3.21 6.55 -19.25
CA SER A 106 2.60 5.40 -19.91
C SER A 106 1.08 5.54 -19.96
N LYS A 107 0.44 5.99 -18.88
CA LYS A 107 -0.99 6.30 -18.83
C LYS A 107 -1.37 7.42 -19.80
N GLY A 108 -0.61 8.51 -19.85
CA GLY A 108 -0.91 9.66 -20.72
C GLY A 108 -0.76 9.34 -22.22
N LEU A 109 0.15 8.43 -22.57
CA LEU A 109 0.38 7.99 -23.95
C LEU A 109 -0.50 6.79 -24.34
N TYR A 110 -1.06 6.07 -23.37
CA TYR A 110 -1.92 4.93 -23.63
C TYR A 110 -3.29 5.38 -24.12
N GLU A 111 -3.62 5.01 -25.36
CA GLU A 111 -4.95 5.26 -25.91
C GLU A 111 -5.51 4.00 -26.59
N LYS A 112 -6.70 3.56 -26.16
CA LYS A 112 -7.34 2.31 -26.62
C LYS A 112 -7.50 2.22 -28.14
N LYS A 113 -7.74 3.37 -28.79
CA LYS A 113 -8.00 3.47 -30.23
C LYS A 113 -6.75 3.80 -31.06
N ARG A 114 -5.79 4.47 -30.44
CA ARG A 114 -4.54 4.92 -31.08
C ARG A 114 -3.41 4.25 -30.32
N ARG A 115 -2.96 3.11 -30.82
CA ARG A 115 -1.86 2.35 -30.22
C ARG A 115 -0.57 3.15 -30.42
N VAL A 116 -0.28 4.06 -29.49
CA VAL A 116 0.99 4.80 -29.43
C VAL A 116 2.04 3.93 -28.75
N LEU A 117 1.62 3.22 -27.71
CA LEU A 117 2.42 2.22 -27.00
C LEU A 117 1.55 1.04 -26.57
N SER A 118 2.20 -0.09 -26.32
CA SER A 118 1.65 -1.24 -25.60
C SER A 118 2.43 -1.45 -24.31
N VAL A 119 1.71 -1.70 -23.21
CA VAL A 119 2.29 -1.95 -21.89
C VAL A 119 2.45 -3.44 -21.69
N GLU A 120 3.65 -3.89 -21.35
CA GLU A 120 3.89 -5.28 -20.94
C GLU A 120 3.64 -5.40 -19.43
N LEU A 121 2.98 -6.48 -19.00
CA LEU A 121 2.74 -6.72 -17.57
C LEU A 121 4.07 -7.01 -16.84
N PRO A 122 4.36 -6.31 -15.73
CA PRO A 122 5.49 -6.63 -14.86
C PRO A 122 5.43 -8.09 -14.38
N LYS A 123 6.60 -8.70 -14.20
CA LYS A 123 6.72 -10.15 -13.87
C LYS A 123 5.88 -10.55 -12.65
N ILE A 124 5.78 -9.68 -11.65
CA ILE A 124 5.03 -9.94 -10.41
C ILE A 124 3.53 -10.15 -10.63
N TYR A 125 2.95 -9.59 -11.69
CA TYR A 125 1.52 -9.75 -12.00
C TYR A 125 1.24 -10.89 -12.98
N LYS A 126 2.27 -11.53 -13.53
CA LYS A 126 2.13 -12.68 -14.43
C LYS A 126 1.68 -13.92 -13.66
N GLU A 127 1.07 -14.85 -14.39
CA GLU A 127 0.50 -16.10 -13.86
C GLU A 127 1.40 -16.84 -12.86
N GLY A 128 2.69 -16.99 -13.16
CA GLY A 128 3.62 -17.71 -12.28
C GLY A 128 3.70 -17.13 -10.87
N TRP A 129 3.70 -15.81 -10.72
CA TRP A 129 3.69 -15.16 -9.40
C TRP A 129 2.30 -15.20 -8.76
N ARG A 130 1.22 -15.14 -9.55
CA ARG A 130 -0.14 -15.33 -9.04
C ARG A 130 -0.33 -16.69 -8.38
N THR A 131 0.26 -17.75 -8.92
CA THR A 131 0.26 -19.08 -8.28
C THR A 131 0.97 -19.07 -6.93
N VAL A 132 2.09 -18.35 -6.79
CA VAL A 132 2.82 -18.20 -5.52
C VAL A 132 1.95 -17.47 -4.49
N PHE A 133 1.32 -16.36 -4.88
CA PHE A 133 0.42 -15.62 -3.99
C PHE A 133 -0.81 -16.42 -3.57
N ASN A 134 -1.35 -17.25 -4.46
CA ASN A 134 -2.46 -18.15 -4.14
C ASN A 134 -2.07 -19.30 -3.20
N ALA A 135 -0.79 -19.71 -3.19
CA ALA A 135 -0.31 -20.77 -2.31
C ALA A 135 -0.12 -20.26 -0.87
N ASP A 136 0.68 -19.20 -0.68
CA ASP A 136 0.77 -18.48 0.59
C ASP A 136 1.29 -17.05 0.36
N PRO A 137 0.48 -16.02 0.56
CA PRO A 137 0.92 -14.65 0.37
C PRO A 137 1.85 -14.17 1.51
N ASN A 138 1.92 -14.85 2.65
CA ASN A 138 2.67 -14.40 3.84
C ASN A 138 4.18 -14.62 3.75
N VAL A 139 4.64 -15.57 2.93
CA VAL A 139 6.07 -15.85 2.73
C VAL A 139 6.74 -14.84 1.79
N VAL A 140 5.94 -14.10 1.04
CA VAL A 140 6.40 -13.16 0.04
C VAL A 140 6.84 -11.84 0.69
N ASP A 141 7.97 -11.32 0.23
CA ASP A 141 8.48 -10.00 0.59
C ASP A 141 7.97 -8.99 -0.46
N LEU A 142 6.92 -8.24 -0.12
CA LEU A 142 6.30 -7.32 -1.07
C LEU A 142 7.22 -6.12 -1.33
N HIS A 143 7.89 -5.62 -0.28
CA HIS A 143 8.76 -4.45 -0.39
C HIS A 143 9.90 -4.65 -1.38
N LYS A 144 10.52 -5.84 -1.39
CA LYS A 144 11.59 -6.17 -2.36
C LYS A 144 11.12 -6.25 -3.80
N MET A 145 9.85 -6.57 -4.03
CA MET A 145 9.32 -6.67 -5.40
C MET A 145 8.69 -5.37 -5.90
N GLY A 146 8.56 -4.38 -5.02
CA GLY A 146 7.99 -3.07 -5.29
C GLY A 146 7.28 -2.58 -4.02
N PRO A 147 7.62 -1.41 -3.47
CA PRO A 147 6.99 -0.91 -2.25
C PRO A 147 5.49 -0.61 -2.41
N TYR A 148 4.97 -0.59 -3.64
CA TYR A 148 3.59 -0.29 -3.99
C TYR A 148 2.89 -1.40 -4.79
N TYR A 149 3.05 -2.67 -4.39
CA TYR A 149 2.40 -3.83 -5.04
C TYR A 149 0.90 -3.65 -5.26
N TYR A 150 0.15 -3.22 -4.24
CA TYR A 150 -1.31 -3.05 -4.36
C TYR A 150 -1.68 -1.83 -5.20
N GLY A 151 -0.97 -0.72 -5.00
CA GLY A 151 -1.13 0.51 -5.77
C GLY A 151 -0.86 0.28 -7.25
N LEU A 152 0.35 -0.18 -7.59
CA LEU A 152 0.76 -0.47 -8.96
C LEU A 152 -0.17 -1.47 -9.63
N GLY A 153 -0.56 -2.54 -8.92
CA GLY A 153 -1.45 -3.57 -9.46
C GLY A 153 -2.84 -3.01 -9.81
N SER A 154 -3.37 -2.10 -8.99
CA SER A 154 -4.62 -1.41 -9.29
C SER A 154 -4.47 -0.46 -10.48
N GLN A 155 -3.32 0.20 -10.59
CA GLN A 155 -3.02 1.08 -11.72
C GLN A 155 -2.83 0.32 -13.05
N MET A 156 -2.35 -0.93 -13.01
CA MET A 156 -2.26 -1.78 -14.21
C MET A 156 -3.61 -2.04 -14.86
N LEU A 157 -4.71 -1.99 -14.10
CA LEU A 157 -6.07 -2.21 -14.63
C LEU A 157 -6.53 -1.13 -15.62
N HIS A 158 -5.83 0.01 -15.73
CA HIS A 158 -6.07 1.02 -16.77
C HIS A 158 -5.73 0.52 -18.16
N PHE A 159 -4.75 -0.38 -18.25
CA PHE A 159 -4.34 -0.97 -19.49
C PHE A 159 -5.24 -2.15 -19.80
N ASP A 160 -5.84 -2.17 -21.00
CA ASP A 160 -6.67 -3.29 -21.43
C ASP A 160 -5.80 -4.55 -21.58
N SER A 161 -5.97 -5.48 -20.65
CA SER A 161 -5.36 -6.79 -20.66
C SER A 161 -6.42 -7.85 -20.36
N PRO A 162 -6.40 -9.01 -21.04
CA PRO A 162 -7.31 -10.10 -20.75
C PRO A 162 -7.12 -10.67 -19.34
N GLU A 163 -5.96 -10.45 -18.72
CA GLU A 163 -5.61 -10.95 -17.37
C GLU A 163 -6.05 -10.03 -16.22
N ASN A 164 -6.71 -8.91 -16.53
CA ASN A 164 -7.18 -7.94 -15.54
C ASN A 164 -8.08 -8.53 -14.43
N PRO A 165 -9.07 -9.42 -14.71
CA PRO A 165 -9.88 -9.98 -13.65
C PRO A 165 -9.07 -10.88 -12.71
N GLU A 166 -8.13 -11.67 -13.24
CA GLU A 166 -7.25 -12.53 -12.42
C GLU A 166 -6.28 -11.70 -11.58
N ILE A 167 -5.75 -10.59 -12.12
CA ILE A 167 -4.90 -9.65 -11.38
C ILE A 167 -5.70 -9.03 -10.23
N ALA A 168 -6.88 -8.47 -10.50
CA ALA A 168 -7.73 -7.86 -9.48
C ALA A 168 -8.10 -8.86 -8.37
N GLN A 169 -8.44 -10.10 -8.75
CA GLN A 169 -8.73 -11.16 -7.79
C GLN A 169 -7.51 -11.51 -6.95
N THR A 170 -6.32 -11.64 -7.56
CA THR A 170 -5.08 -11.98 -6.85
C THR A 170 -4.70 -10.88 -5.86
N LEU A 171 -4.82 -9.60 -6.23
CA LEU A 171 -4.56 -8.47 -5.33
C LEU A 171 -5.44 -8.54 -4.09
N LEU A 172 -6.75 -8.74 -4.29
CA LEU A 172 -7.72 -8.86 -3.20
C LEU A 172 -7.42 -10.05 -2.29
N GLN A 173 -7.19 -11.24 -2.86
CA GLN A 173 -6.91 -12.45 -2.06
C GLN A 173 -5.58 -12.33 -1.31
N THR A 174 -4.56 -11.72 -1.92
CA THR A 174 -3.27 -11.46 -1.27
C THR A 174 -3.46 -10.55 -0.05
N PHE A 175 -4.22 -9.47 -0.20
CA PHE A 175 -4.52 -8.56 0.92
C PHE A 175 -5.28 -9.27 2.04
N ILE A 176 -6.35 -10.00 1.72
CA ILE A 176 -7.13 -10.77 2.71
C ILE A 176 -6.26 -11.79 3.45
N GLY A 177 -5.42 -12.54 2.72
CA GLY A 177 -4.58 -13.58 3.29
C GLY A 177 -3.49 -13.06 4.24
N ARG A 178 -3.03 -11.82 4.04
CA ARG A 178 -2.01 -11.16 4.87
C ARG A 178 -2.60 -10.30 5.99
N PHE A 179 -3.83 -9.82 5.81
CA PHE A 179 -4.50 -8.90 6.73
C PHE A 179 -4.47 -9.38 8.18
N ARG A 180 -4.86 -10.64 8.43
CA ARG A 180 -4.90 -11.20 9.79
C ARG A 180 -3.53 -11.15 10.46
N ARG A 181 -2.49 -11.63 9.79
CA ARG A 181 -1.12 -11.66 10.33
C ARG A 181 -0.62 -10.25 10.64
N ASN A 182 -0.83 -9.31 9.72
CA ASN A 182 -0.39 -7.94 9.88
C ASN A 182 -1.09 -7.24 11.05
N MET A 183 -2.42 -7.40 11.15
CA MET A 183 -3.21 -6.83 12.24
C MET A 183 -2.87 -7.45 13.60
N ASP A 184 -2.82 -8.79 13.69
CA ASP A 184 -2.44 -9.50 14.92
C ASP A 184 -1.05 -9.07 15.37
N SER A 185 -0.08 -8.95 14.45
CA SER A 185 1.28 -8.50 14.78
C SER A 185 1.29 -7.04 15.25
N SER A 186 0.52 -6.15 14.63
CA SER A 186 0.46 -4.73 15.03
C SER A 186 -0.14 -4.49 16.41
N GLN A 187 -1.08 -5.35 16.85
CA GLN A 187 -1.78 -5.22 18.13
C GLN A 187 -1.13 -5.98 19.29
N ASN A 188 -0.23 -6.93 18.99
CA ASN A 188 0.40 -7.77 20.01
C ASN A 188 1.89 -7.45 20.23
N ALA A 189 2.53 -6.70 19.34
CA ALA A 189 3.94 -6.33 19.45
C ALA A 189 4.14 -5.05 20.31
N TYR A 190 3.83 -5.12 21.60
CA TYR A 190 4.08 -4.00 22.52
C TYR A 190 5.53 -3.99 23.00
N ASN A 191 6.28 -2.92 22.71
CA ASN A 191 7.72 -2.79 22.99
C ASN A 191 8.62 -3.87 22.36
N GLU A 192 8.15 -4.54 21.31
CA GLU A 192 8.95 -5.49 20.54
C GLU A 192 9.56 -4.80 19.31
N ASP A 193 10.70 -5.33 18.83
CA ASP A 193 11.29 -4.86 17.57
C ASP A 193 10.50 -5.42 16.38
N THR A 194 9.67 -4.57 15.78
CA THR A 194 8.85 -4.93 14.62
C THR A 194 9.55 -4.67 13.28
N SER A 195 10.80 -4.19 13.28
CA SER A 195 11.47 -3.67 12.07
C SER A 195 11.55 -4.72 10.96
N ALA A 196 11.95 -5.95 11.30
CA ALA A 196 12.08 -7.04 10.34
C ALA A 196 10.75 -7.44 9.67
N LEU A 197 9.62 -7.27 10.38
CA LEU A 197 8.29 -7.50 9.81
C LEU A 197 7.93 -6.35 8.86
N VAL A 198 8.05 -5.11 9.34
CA VAL A 198 7.67 -3.89 8.61
C VAL A 198 8.46 -3.73 7.31
N GLU A 199 9.73 -4.12 7.28
CA GLU A 199 10.57 -4.08 6.07
C GLU A 199 10.03 -4.91 4.91
N ARG A 200 9.21 -5.93 5.17
CA ARG A 200 8.64 -6.85 4.15
C ARG A 200 7.26 -6.42 3.65
N LEU A 201 6.68 -5.40 4.28
CA LEU A 201 5.33 -4.92 4.02
C LEU A 201 5.29 -3.92 2.86
N ASP A 202 4.17 -3.94 2.14
CA ASP A 202 3.81 -2.88 1.18
C ASP A 202 3.50 -1.56 1.91
N CYS A 203 3.57 -0.41 1.23
CA CYS A 203 3.20 0.89 1.78
C CYS A 203 1.79 0.93 2.40
N LEU A 204 0.79 0.31 1.75
CA LEU A 204 -0.56 0.21 2.28
C LEU A 204 -0.60 -0.63 3.58
N GLU A 205 0.12 -1.75 3.58
CA GLU A 205 0.23 -2.61 4.77
C GLU A 205 0.96 -1.92 5.93
N LYS A 206 2.01 -1.14 5.62
CA LYS A 206 2.74 -0.32 6.59
C LYS A 206 1.82 0.73 7.21
N ALA A 207 1.02 1.44 6.42
CA ALA A 207 0.07 2.42 6.92
C ALA A 207 -0.96 1.78 7.87
N LEU A 208 -1.49 0.61 7.50
CA LEU A 208 -2.40 -0.17 8.35
C LEU A 208 -1.70 -0.63 9.65
N PHE A 209 -0.47 -1.13 9.56
CA PHE A 209 0.32 -1.57 10.69
C PHE A 209 0.61 -0.43 11.67
N THR A 210 1.00 0.74 11.17
CA THR A 210 1.24 1.95 11.98
C THR A 210 -0.05 2.44 12.64
N SER A 211 -1.19 2.40 11.93
CA SER A 211 -2.50 2.74 12.51
C SER A 211 -2.84 1.81 13.67
N GLY A 212 -2.63 0.50 13.49
CA GLY A 212 -2.79 -0.49 14.55
C GLY A 212 -1.90 -0.20 15.77
N GLN A 213 -0.59 -0.03 15.55
CA GLN A 213 0.35 0.25 16.64
C GLN A 213 0.03 1.56 17.37
N SER A 214 -0.41 2.59 16.65
CA SER A 214 -0.86 3.85 17.24
C SER A 214 -2.06 3.64 18.18
N GLY A 215 -3.03 2.81 17.77
CA GLY A 215 -4.17 2.42 18.60
C GLY A 215 -3.77 1.68 19.87
N LEU A 216 -2.88 0.68 19.76
CA LEU A 216 -2.35 -0.07 20.91
C LEU A 216 -1.62 0.85 21.89
N ASN A 217 -0.71 1.68 21.40
CA ASN A 217 0.07 2.60 22.22
C ASN A 217 -0.80 3.65 22.92
N SER A 218 -1.83 4.15 22.22
CA SER A 218 -2.80 5.10 22.78
C SER A 218 -3.61 4.45 23.91
N PHE A 219 -4.09 3.23 23.71
CA PHE A 219 -4.82 2.48 24.73
C PHE A 219 -3.93 2.18 25.95
N GLN A 220 -2.71 1.71 25.74
CA GLN A 220 -1.73 1.45 26.81
C GLN A 220 -1.37 2.71 27.61
N SER A 221 -1.22 3.85 26.92
CA SER A 221 -0.97 5.14 27.57
C SER A 221 -2.16 5.60 28.42
N TRP A 222 -3.38 5.34 27.95
CA TRP A 222 -4.61 5.62 28.70
C TRP A 222 -4.75 4.72 29.93
N GLU A 223 -4.53 3.41 29.77
CA GLU A 223 -4.60 2.42 30.87
C GLU A 223 -3.63 2.76 32.01
N LYS A 224 -2.44 3.27 31.67
CA LYS A 224 -1.42 3.71 32.64
C LYS A 224 -1.67 5.10 33.22
N GLY A 225 -2.77 5.77 32.86
CA GLY A 225 -3.08 7.13 33.29
C GLY A 225 -2.20 8.23 32.69
N GLN A 226 -1.28 7.89 31.78
CA GLN A 226 -0.36 8.85 31.13
C GLN A 226 -1.09 9.79 30.15
N ALA A 227 -2.27 9.38 29.67
CA ALA A 227 -3.12 10.21 28.82
C ALA A 227 -3.73 11.43 29.55
N SER A 228 -3.72 11.45 30.89
CA SER A 228 -4.22 12.59 31.68
C SER A 228 -3.24 13.78 31.73
N GLN A 229 -1.96 13.54 31.42
CA GLN A 229 -0.92 14.57 31.47
C GLN A 229 -0.89 15.36 30.15
N LEU A 230 -1.15 16.67 30.26
CA LEU A 230 -0.96 17.59 29.14
C LEU A 230 0.54 17.74 28.86
N THR A 231 0.94 17.35 27.65
CA THR A 231 2.32 17.47 27.16
C THR A 231 2.37 18.56 26.10
N ALA A 232 3.47 19.30 26.05
CA ALA A 232 3.66 20.31 25.00
C ALA A 232 3.65 19.63 23.63
N SER A 233 2.97 20.22 22.65
CA SER A 233 2.92 19.67 21.30
C SER A 233 4.31 19.61 20.68
N SER A 234 4.50 18.65 19.77
CA SER A 234 5.73 18.47 19.00
C SER A 234 6.15 19.77 18.28
N LEU A 235 5.19 20.57 17.83
CA LEU A 235 5.42 21.88 17.21
C LEU A 235 6.13 22.85 18.15
N VAL A 236 5.68 22.95 19.40
CA VAL A 236 6.28 23.83 20.42
C VAL A 236 7.69 23.34 20.78
N LEU A 237 7.87 22.03 20.95
CA LEU A 237 9.18 21.42 21.24
C LEU A 237 10.17 21.69 20.10
N ASN A 238 9.75 21.52 18.85
CA ASN A 238 10.59 21.72 17.67
C ASN A 238 10.91 23.21 17.41
N TYR A 239 9.99 24.12 17.70
CA TYR A 239 10.23 25.56 17.60
C TYR A 239 11.28 26.02 18.64
N ARG A 240 11.20 25.48 19.87
CA ARG A 240 12.17 25.79 20.93
C ARG A 240 13.58 25.27 20.62
N LYS A 241 13.69 24.09 19.99
CA LYS A 241 14.97 23.55 19.51
C LYS A 241 15.61 24.43 18.43
N ARG A 242 14.82 24.96 17.49
CA ARG A 242 15.34 25.88 16.45
C ARG A 242 15.93 27.15 17.06
N LYS A 243 15.23 27.79 18.01
CA LYS A 243 15.74 28.98 18.71
C LYS A 243 17.00 28.75 19.55
N ILE A 244 17.25 27.53 20.02
CA ILE A 244 18.47 27.20 20.78
C ILE A 244 19.71 27.16 19.88
N ASN A 245 19.58 26.70 18.63
CA ASN A 245 20.68 26.72 17.67
C ASN A 245 21.06 28.15 17.25
N ASP A 246 20.11 29.09 17.24
CA ASP A 246 20.37 30.51 16.93
C ASP A 246 21.06 31.28 18.08
N LEU A 247 21.25 30.66 19.25
CA LEU A 247 21.83 31.26 20.46
C LEU A 247 23.23 30.73 20.81
N GLN A 248 23.82 29.86 19.98
CA GLN A 248 25.23 29.48 20.14
C GLN A 248 26.14 30.47 19.36
N PRO A 249 27.08 31.16 20.04
CA PRO A 249 28.05 32.03 19.40
C PRO A 249 29.14 31.26 18.63
#